data_AF-A0A432SZ04-F1
#
_entry.id   AF-A0A432SZ04-F1
#
_cell.length_a   1.000
_cell.length_b   1.000
_cell.length_c   1.000
_cell.angle_alpha   90.00
_cell.angle_beta   90.00
_cell.angle_gamma   90.00
#
_symmetry.space_group_name_H-M   'P 1'
#
loop_
_entity.id
_entity.type
_entity.pdbx_description
1 polymer ?
#
loop_
_entity_poly.entity_id
_entity_poly.type
_entity_poly.pdbx_seq_one_letter_code
_entity_poly.pdbx_strand_id
1 'polypeptide(L)'
;MKLMILNLFFISFSVAGFFNESAEIDKAEYLENERLCKLFTKKVNTYEKNMRNDFLAATTLASYKQRKKIFCKKVDESKKEFDSENTIETNVTDNNTSVIPTTEENKTI
;
A
#
# COMPACT_ATOMS: atom_id res chain seq x y z
N MET A 1 -24.77 10.57 -53.06
CA MET A 1 -23.60 9.96 -52.40
C MET A 1 -22.57 11.04 -52.00
N LYS A 2 -22.84 11.81 -50.94
CA LYS A 2 -21.91 12.84 -50.41
C LYS A 2 -21.86 12.87 -48.87
N LEU A 3 -22.49 11.89 -48.23
CA LEU A 3 -22.75 11.83 -46.78
C LEU A 3 -22.05 10.65 -46.07
N MET A 4 -21.13 9.93 -46.75
CA MET A 4 -20.38 8.81 -46.14
C MET A 4 -18.90 9.11 -45.86
N ILE A 5 -18.36 10.23 -46.36
CA ILE A 5 -16.95 10.59 -46.16
C ILE A 5 -16.72 11.27 -44.78
N LEU A 6 -17.77 11.83 -44.16
CA LEU A 6 -17.66 12.64 -42.95
C LEU A 6 -17.55 11.84 -41.63
N ASN A 7 -17.78 10.52 -41.65
CA ASN A 7 -17.77 9.69 -40.44
C ASN A 7 -16.41 9.01 -40.15
N LEU A 8 -15.41 9.16 -41.01
CA LEU A 8 -14.11 8.49 -40.84
C LEU A 8 -13.12 9.23 -39.90
N PHE A 9 -13.45 10.45 -39.47
CA PHE A 9 -12.55 11.31 -38.69
C PHE A 9 -12.72 11.24 -37.17
N PHE A 10 -13.71 10.49 -36.66
CA PHE A 10 -14.04 10.44 -35.22
C PHE A 10 -13.47 9.25 -34.45
N ILE A 11 -12.74 8.34 -35.12
CA ILE A 11 -12.25 7.08 -34.53
C ILE A 11 -10.76 7.16 -34.11
N SER A 12 -10.08 8.28 -34.34
CA SER A 12 -8.64 8.45 -34.10
C SER A 12 -8.25 9.06 -32.75
N PHE A 13 -9.18 9.19 -31.80
CA PHE A 13 -8.84 9.50 -30.41
C PHE A 13 -8.37 8.23 -29.69
N SER A 14 -7.22 7.74 -30.11
CA SER A 14 -6.58 6.52 -29.61
C SER A 14 -6.35 6.63 -28.10
N VAL A 15 -6.82 5.61 -27.36
CA VAL A 15 -6.63 5.45 -25.91
C VAL A 15 -5.18 5.05 -25.62
N ALA A 16 -4.25 5.97 -25.84
CA ALA A 16 -2.81 5.74 -25.79
C ALA A 16 -2.16 6.02 -24.41
N GLY A 17 -2.95 6.37 -23.38
CA GLY A 17 -2.46 6.86 -22.09
C GLY A 17 -2.79 6.03 -20.85
N PHE A 18 -3.52 4.91 -20.95
CA PHE A 18 -4.15 4.24 -19.80
C PHE A 18 -3.59 2.85 -19.44
N PHE A 19 -2.41 2.46 -19.96
CA PHE A 19 -1.91 1.07 -19.84
C PHE A 19 -0.53 0.93 -19.17
N ASN A 20 -0.04 1.95 -18.46
CA ASN A 20 1.19 1.86 -17.66
C ASN A 20 1.01 2.43 -16.23
N GLU A 21 -0.24 2.53 -15.75
CA GLU A 21 -0.56 3.20 -14.48
C GLU A 21 -0.71 2.23 -13.30
N SER A 22 -1.00 0.94 -13.56
CA SER A 22 -1.41 -0.02 -12.52
C SER A 22 -0.41 -0.18 -11.36
N ALA A 23 0.87 -0.43 -11.67
CA ALA A 23 1.89 -0.62 -10.62
C ALA A 23 2.19 0.67 -9.83
N GLU A 24 2.03 1.84 -10.43
CA GLU A 24 2.14 3.12 -9.71
C GLU A 24 0.88 3.39 -8.87
N ILE A 25 -0.31 3.04 -9.36
CA ILE A 25 -1.58 3.08 -8.61
C ILE A 25 -1.50 2.19 -7.36
N ASP A 26 -1.04 0.95 -7.48
CA ASP A 26 -0.98 0.00 -6.35
C ASP A 26 -0.04 0.50 -5.24
N LYS A 27 1.12 1.06 -5.63
CA LYS A 27 2.06 1.70 -4.69
C LYS A 27 1.49 2.98 -4.07
N ALA A 28 0.80 3.82 -4.85
CA ALA A 28 0.17 5.05 -4.35
C ALA A 28 -0.99 4.75 -3.40
N GLU A 29 -1.84 3.77 -3.73
CA GLU A 29 -2.90 3.29 -2.85
C GLU A 29 -2.33 2.71 -1.55
N TYR A 30 -1.28 1.89 -1.60
CA TYR A 30 -0.62 1.39 -0.39
C TYR A 30 -0.16 2.52 0.54
N LEU A 31 0.56 3.51 0.01
CA LEU A 31 1.07 4.64 0.79
C LEU A 31 -0.06 5.48 1.40
N GLU A 32 -1.15 5.71 0.66
CA GLU A 32 -2.32 6.43 1.16
C GLU A 32 -3.07 5.62 2.23
N ASN A 33 -3.26 4.31 2.05
CA ASN A 33 -3.83 3.42 3.06
C ASN A 33 -2.98 3.40 4.34
N GLU A 34 -1.65 3.43 4.23
CA GLU A 34 -0.74 3.50 5.38
C GLU A 34 -0.88 4.84 6.13
N ARG A 35 -0.93 5.95 5.39
CA ARG A 35 -1.18 7.29 5.95
C ARG A 35 -2.53 7.37 6.65
N LEU A 36 -3.58 6.79 6.07
CA LEU A 36 -4.93 6.76 6.63
C LEU A 36 -5.03 5.84 7.86
N CYS A 37 -4.37 4.68 7.87
CA CYS A 37 -4.26 3.82 9.04
C CYS A 37 -3.62 4.55 10.24
N LYS A 38 -2.51 5.27 10.00
CA LYS A 38 -1.85 6.12 11.01
C LYS A 38 -2.78 7.25 11.50
N LEU A 39 -3.45 7.95 10.58
CA LEU A 39 -4.38 9.03 10.88
C LEU A 39 -5.56 8.58 11.75
N PHE A 40 -6.24 7.49 11.37
CA PHE A 40 -7.39 6.99 12.13
C PHE A 40 -6.98 6.34 13.46
N THR A 41 -5.79 5.74 13.55
CA THR A 41 -5.22 5.31 14.84
C THR A 41 -5.02 6.50 15.77
N LYS A 42 -4.43 7.61 15.30
CA LYS A 42 -4.32 8.84 16.09
C LYS A 42 -5.69 9.41 16.47
N LYS A 43 -6.66 9.45 15.55
CA LYS A 43 -8.02 9.93 15.85
C LYS A 43 -8.73 9.12 16.92
N VAL A 44 -8.65 7.79 16.90
CA VAL A 44 -9.18 6.93 17.98
C VAL A 44 -8.50 7.30 19.31
N ASN A 45 -7.18 7.22 19.37
CA ASN A 45 -6.41 7.45 20.61
C ASN A 45 -6.56 8.88 21.18
N THR A 46 -6.78 9.89 20.34
CA THR A 46 -7.04 11.28 20.80
C THR A 46 -8.49 11.48 21.21
N TYR A 47 -9.45 10.89 20.49
CA TYR A 47 -10.88 11.06 20.79
C TYR A 47 -11.29 10.32 22.06
N GLU A 48 -10.81 9.09 22.26
CA GLU A 48 -11.12 8.28 23.46
C GLU A 48 -10.74 8.97 24.77
N LYS A 49 -9.67 9.79 24.78
CA LYS A 49 -9.18 10.47 25.99
C LYS A 49 -10.15 11.54 26.53
N ASN A 50 -10.88 12.22 25.65
CA ASN A 50 -11.64 13.44 25.97
C ASN A 50 -13.07 13.43 25.41
N MET A 51 -13.58 12.28 24.97
CA MET A 51 -14.94 12.19 24.42
C MET A 51 -16.00 12.35 25.52
N ARG A 52 -17.12 12.97 25.14
CA ARG A 52 -18.34 13.01 25.97
C ARG A 52 -18.90 11.61 26.15
N ASN A 53 -19.57 11.36 27.28
CA ASN A 53 -20.28 10.10 27.52
C ASN A 53 -21.72 10.18 26.98
N ASP A 54 -21.86 10.16 25.65
CA ASP A 54 -23.17 10.14 24.98
C ASP A 54 -23.16 9.31 23.68
N PHE A 55 -24.35 9.07 23.15
CA PHE A 55 -24.56 8.24 21.98
C PHE A 55 -23.88 8.77 20.70
N LEU A 56 -23.83 10.09 20.51
CA LEU A 56 -23.19 10.71 19.35
C LEU A 56 -21.67 10.52 19.42
N ALA A 57 -21.09 10.69 20.61
CA ALA A 57 -19.68 10.47 20.84
C ALA A 57 -19.29 8.99 20.69
N ALA A 58 -20.08 8.07 21.26
CA ALA A 58 -19.89 6.63 21.07
C ALA A 58 -19.94 6.22 19.57
N THR A 59 -20.93 6.75 18.83
CA THR A 59 -21.06 6.52 17.38
C THR A 59 -19.88 7.10 16.59
N THR A 60 -19.41 8.30 16.96
CA THR A 60 -18.23 8.94 16.35
C THR A 60 -16.97 8.09 16.57
N LEU A 61 -16.78 7.57 17.79
CA LEU A 61 -15.68 6.67 18.10
C LEU A 61 -15.76 5.36 17.30
N ALA A 62 -16.96 4.77 17.19
CA ALA A 62 -17.18 3.56 16.39
C ALA A 62 -16.80 3.78 14.92
N SER A 63 -17.19 4.92 14.33
CA SER A 63 -16.81 5.31 12.97
C SER A 63 -15.28 5.42 12.79
N TYR A 64 -14.57 6.04 13.75
CA TYR A 64 -13.10 6.10 13.71
C TYR A 64 -12.44 4.71 13.86
N LYS A 65 -12.97 3.85 14.74
CA LYS A 65 -12.50 2.46 14.90
C LYS A 65 -12.73 1.63 13.63
N GLN A 66 -13.88 1.78 12.98
CA GLN A 66 -14.19 1.12 11.71
C GLN A 66 -13.23 1.56 10.59
N ARG A 67 -13.01 2.87 10.43
CA ARG A 67 -12.08 3.40 9.41
C ARG A 67 -10.64 2.97 9.68
N LYS A 68 -10.18 3.00 10.94
CA LYS A 68 -8.90 2.41 11.35
C LYS A 68 -8.81 0.95 10.89
N LYS A 69 -9.80 0.12 11.22
CA LYS A 69 -9.83 -1.30 10.85
C LYS A 69 -9.73 -1.50 9.33
N ILE A 70 -10.47 -0.72 8.53
CA ILE A 70 -10.44 -0.82 7.06
C ILE A 70 -9.05 -0.48 6.51
N PHE A 71 -8.51 0.69 6.83
CA PHE A 71 -7.24 1.14 6.23
C PHE A 71 -6.04 0.33 6.72
N CYS A 72 -5.98 -0.03 8.01
CA CYS A 72 -4.90 -0.88 8.50
C CYS A 72 -5.00 -2.31 7.92
N LYS A 73 -6.21 -2.87 7.76
CA LYS A 73 -6.38 -4.17 7.09
C LYS A 73 -5.88 -4.13 5.63
N LYS A 74 -6.18 -3.06 4.88
CA LYS A 74 -5.65 -2.88 3.52
C LYS A 74 -4.11 -2.88 3.49
N VAL A 75 -3.45 -2.18 4.42
CA VAL A 75 -1.99 -2.20 4.56
C VAL A 75 -1.45 -3.61 4.83
N ASP A 76 -2.10 -4.37 5.71
CA ASP A 76 -1.72 -5.75 6.06
C ASP A 76 -1.99 -6.75 4.92
N GLU A 77 -2.88 -6.44 3.98
CA GLU A 77 -3.16 -7.22 2.78
C GLU A 77 -2.13 -6.90 1.68
N SER A 78 -1.93 -5.63 1.32
CA SER A 78 -0.96 -5.20 0.30
C SER A 78 0.49 -5.59 0.63
N LYS A 79 0.86 -5.67 1.92
CA LYS A 79 2.20 -6.16 2.31
C LYS A 79 2.47 -7.60 1.88
N LYS A 80 1.46 -8.47 1.95
CA LYS A 80 1.60 -9.89 1.58
C LYS A 80 1.81 -10.07 0.08
N GLU A 81 1.28 -9.15 -0.72
CA GLU A 81 1.51 -9.08 -2.17
C GLU A 81 2.98 -8.70 -2.44
N PHE A 82 3.46 -7.59 -1.86
CA PHE A 82 4.84 -7.09 -2.02
C PHE A 82 5.92 -8.06 -1.49
N ASP A 83 5.67 -8.73 -0.36
CA ASP A 83 6.59 -9.75 0.18
C ASP A 83 6.64 -11.01 -0.70
N SER A 84 5.63 -11.25 -1.56
CA SER A 84 5.61 -12.38 -2.49
C SER A 84 6.36 -12.11 -3.81
N GLU A 85 6.34 -10.88 -4.31
CA GLU A 85 7.00 -10.51 -5.57
C GLU A 85 8.52 -10.39 -5.45
N ASN A 86 9.06 -10.13 -4.24
CA ASN A 86 10.51 -10.10 -4.00
C ASN A 86 11.17 -11.49 -3.85
N THR A 87 10.42 -12.59 -4.07
CA THR A 87 10.95 -13.97 -4.01
C THR A 87 11.47 -14.47 -5.37
N ILE A 88 11.25 -13.72 -6.47
CA ILE A 88 11.58 -14.16 -7.85
C ILE A 88 12.80 -13.40 -8.46
N GLU A 89 13.71 -12.83 -7.64
CA GLU A 89 15.01 -12.31 -8.12
C GLU A 89 16.24 -12.80 -7.32
N THR A 90 16.16 -13.92 -6.61
CA THR A 90 17.32 -14.47 -5.85
C THR A 90 17.65 -15.95 -6.07
N ASN A 91 16.99 -16.63 -7.01
CA ASN A 91 17.14 -18.08 -7.22
C ASN A 91 17.71 -18.47 -8.61
N VAL A 92 18.72 -17.72 -9.06
CA VAL A 92 19.61 -17.91 -10.24
C VAL A 92 20.86 -17.03 -9.98
N THR A 93 22.14 -17.32 -10.29
CA THR A 93 23.01 -18.53 -10.39
C THR A 93 24.43 -17.98 -10.71
N ASP A 94 25.56 -18.39 -10.14
CA ASP A 94 25.88 -19.45 -9.16
C ASP A 94 27.24 -19.16 -8.44
N ASN A 95 27.53 -19.88 -7.35
CA ASN A 95 28.85 -20.28 -6.84
C ASN A 95 30.04 -19.28 -6.81
N ASN A 96 30.49 -18.92 -5.60
CA ASN A 96 31.87 -19.25 -5.23
C ASN A 96 32.10 -19.35 -3.71
N THR A 97 32.65 -20.49 -3.30
CA THR A 97 33.07 -20.81 -1.93
C THR A 97 34.27 -19.97 -1.49
N SER A 98 34.20 -19.33 -0.31
CA SER A 98 35.39 -19.17 0.54
C SER A 98 35.05 -18.95 2.02
N VAL A 99 35.12 -20.05 2.77
CA VAL A 99 35.74 -20.17 4.11
C VAL A 99 35.48 -19.05 5.14
N ILE A 100 34.62 -19.40 6.11
CA ILE A 100 34.63 -18.82 7.47
C ILE A 100 35.96 -19.18 8.16
N PRO A 101 36.56 -18.25 8.92
CA PRO A 101 37.04 -18.64 10.25
C PRO A 101 36.43 -17.78 11.36
N THR A 102 35.80 -18.46 12.31
CA THR A 102 35.46 -17.96 13.65
C THR A 102 36.73 -17.79 14.48
N THR A 103 36.87 -16.67 15.19
CA THR A 103 37.61 -16.65 16.47
C THR A 103 36.94 -15.70 17.46
N GLU A 104 36.94 -16.12 18.72
CA GLU A 104 36.30 -15.54 19.90
C GLU A 104 37.32 -14.75 20.76
N GLU A 105 36.87 -14.16 21.89
CA GLU A 105 37.68 -13.48 22.93
C GLU A 105 38.33 -12.10 22.57
N ASN A 106 38.58 -11.14 23.49
CA ASN A 106 38.45 -11.12 24.96
C ASN A 106 38.22 -9.71 25.58
N LYS A 107 37.68 -9.71 26.82
CA LYS A 107 37.88 -8.78 27.97
C LYS A 107 37.90 -7.24 27.88
N THR A 108 36.90 -6.66 28.55
CA THR A 108 37.01 -5.87 29.82
C THR A 108 38.20 -4.94 30.06
N ILE A 109 37.89 -3.64 30.22
CA ILE A 109 38.08 -2.88 31.48
C ILE A 109 36.77 -2.14 31.78
#